data_AF-A0A0H5QU53-F1
#
_entry.id   AF-A0A0H5QU53-F1
#
_cell.length_a   1.000
_cell.length_b   1.000
_cell.length_c   1.000
_cell.angle_alpha   90.00
_cell.angle_beta   90.00
_cell.angle_gamma   90.00
#
_symmetry.space_group_name_H-M   'P 1'
#
loop_
_entity.id
_entity.type
_entity.pdbx_description
1 polymer ?
#
loop_
_entity_poly.entity_id
_entity_poly.type
_entity_poly.pdbx_seq_one_letter_code
_entity_poly.pdbx_strand_id
1 'polypeptide(L)'
;LPNQTKLVLLTHDETCFESNDSTKFIWIEKDRQALRPKGSGRSIMVSQFLCQCHGHMEVLITPEIIEHYPEIQLFGKIGSTIGTLKLIKPGKNADGYWTNKDLVEQIKLALVIFRVLHRDSKPVFAFDNSQNHRAKPPDGLVASKLNLSDGGKNVGFLRSGWFYKEGERVKQDMQFASDLREGCGLDLGYA
;
A
#
# COMPACT_ATOMS: atom_id res chain seq x y z
N LEU A 1 29.53 -13.22 3.89
CA LEU A 1 30.79 -12.86 3.19
C LEU A 1 30.99 -11.34 3.28
N PRO A 2 32.22 -10.81 3.27
CA PRO A 2 32.44 -9.37 3.16
C PRO A 2 31.73 -8.84 1.90
N ASN A 3 30.97 -7.75 2.01
CA ASN A 3 30.15 -7.12 0.96
C ASN A 3 28.81 -7.77 0.60
N GLN A 4 28.27 -8.70 1.39
CA GLN A 4 26.89 -9.17 1.17
C GLN A 4 25.86 -8.26 1.86
N THR A 5 24.98 -7.63 1.09
CA THR A 5 23.83 -6.90 1.62
C THR A 5 22.86 -7.88 2.29
N LYS A 6 22.52 -7.62 3.56
CA LYS A 6 21.55 -8.42 4.30
C LYS A 6 20.16 -8.26 3.68
N LEU A 7 19.50 -9.37 3.39
CA LEU A 7 18.09 -9.39 2.98
C LEU A 7 17.21 -9.65 4.19
N VAL A 8 16.11 -8.92 4.30
CA VAL A 8 15.13 -9.10 5.37
C VAL A 8 13.76 -9.37 4.74
N LEU A 9 13.20 -10.54 5.05
CA LEU A 9 11.87 -10.93 4.60
C LEU A 9 10.81 -10.14 5.37
N LEU A 10 9.90 -9.52 4.62
CA LEU A 10 8.71 -8.84 5.09
C LEU A 10 7.48 -9.61 4.59
N THR A 11 6.79 -10.30 5.50
CA THR A 11 5.55 -11.00 5.18
C THR A 11 4.36 -10.08 5.42
N HIS A 12 3.35 -10.15 4.57
CA HIS A 12 2.13 -9.35 4.70
C HIS A 12 0.90 -10.18 4.38
N ASP A 13 -0.16 -9.92 5.13
CA ASP A 13 -1.48 -10.50 4.90
C ASP A 13 -2.57 -9.60 5.48
N GLU A 14 -3.80 -9.82 5.03
CA GLU A 14 -5.00 -9.18 5.53
C GLU A 14 -6.01 -10.20 6.08
N THR A 15 -6.60 -9.89 7.22
CA THR A 15 -7.62 -10.74 7.83
C THR A 15 -8.78 -9.91 8.35
N CYS A 16 -9.98 -10.50 8.39
CA CYS A 16 -11.17 -9.89 8.94
C CYS A 16 -11.64 -10.68 10.17
N PHE A 17 -11.93 -9.96 11.25
CA PHE A 17 -12.59 -10.50 12.42
C PHE A 17 -13.98 -9.91 12.54
N GLU A 18 -14.96 -10.76 12.83
CA GLU A 18 -16.37 -10.37 12.91
C GLU A 18 -16.85 -10.45 14.37
N SER A 19 -17.78 -9.56 14.74
CA SER A 19 -18.29 -9.47 16.12
C SER A 19 -18.95 -10.77 16.59
N ASN A 20 -19.48 -11.55 15.65
CA ASN A 20 -20.17 -12.80 15.91
C ASN A 20 -19.36 -14.03 15.48
N ASP A 21 -18.02 -13.94 15.36
CA ASP A 21 -17.08 -15.06 15.11
C ASP A 21 -16.98 -16.04 16.30
N SER A 22 -18.05 -16.18 17.07
CA SER A 22 -18.14 -17.09 18.21
C SER A 22 -18.19 -18.56 17.78
N THR A 23 -17.81 -19.46 18.68
CA THR A 23 -17.80 -20.91 18.48
C THR A 23 -19.13 -21.40 17.89
N LYS A 24 -19.06 -22.19 16.81
CA LYS A 24 -20.24 -22.78 16.15
C LYS A 24 -20.99 -23.79 17.04
N PHE A 25 -20.33 -24.30 18.07
CA PHE A 25 -20.87 -25.26 19.02
C PHE A 25 -21.05 -24.64 20.40
N ILE A 26 -22.17 -24.98 21.04
CA ILE A 26 -22.50 -24.63 22.41
C ILE A 26 -23.15 -25.84 23.07
N TRP A 27 -22.84 -26.06 24.34
CA TRP A 27 -23.56 -27.02 25.16
C TRP A 27 -24.73 -26.30 25.83
N ILE A 28 -25.94 -26.80 25.60
CA ILE A 28 -27.17 -26.22 26.12
C ILE A 28 -28.09 -27.34 26.60
N GLU A 29 -28.85 -27.07 27.67
CA GLU A 29 -29.85 -28.01 28.19
C GLU A 29 -30.88 -28.35 27.11
N LYS A 30 -31.42 -29.58 27.16
CA LYS A 30 -32.30 -30.15 26.12
C LYS A 30 -33.51 -29.27 25.78
N ASP A 31 -34.02 -28.52 26.76
CA ASP A 31 -35.24 -27.71 26.63
C ASP A 31 -34.97 -26.21 26.47
N ARG A 32 -33.72 -25.81 26.20
CA ARG A 32 -33.35 -24.42 25.95
C ARG A 32 -32.91 -24.21 24.50
N GLN A 33 -33.27 -23.04 23.98
CA GLN A 33 -32.83 -22.59 22.66
C GLN A 33 -31.82 -21.45 22.82
N ALA A 34 -30.70 -21.54 22.11
CA ALA A 34 -29.74 -20.45 22.06
C ALA A 34 -30.20 -19.38 21.06
N LEU A 35 -30.35 -18.16 21.54
CA LEU A 35 -30.56 -16.99 20.68
C LEU A 35 -29.20 -16.48 20.22
N ARG A 36 -28.96 -16.52 18.91
CA ARG A 36 -27.78 -15.90 18.29
C ARG A 36 -28.22 -14.77 17.37
N PRO A 37 -27.51 -13.63 17.37
CA PRO A 37 -27.73 -12.61 16.36
C PRO A 37 -27.61 -13.22 14.96
N LYS A 38 -28.52 -12.82 14.05
CA LYS A 38 -28.46 -13.26 12.66
C LYS A 38 -27.34 -12.51 11.93
N GLY A 39 -26.38 -13.25 11.40
CA GLY A 39 -25.24 -12.73 10.63
C GLY A 39 -23.99 -12.47 11.46
N SER A 40 -22.94 -12.01 10.79
CA SER A 40 -21.59 -11.84 11.31
C SER A 40 -21.39 -10.65 12.26
N GLY A 41 -22.34 -9.72 12.31
CA GLY A 41 -22.19 -8.48 13.05
C GLY A 41 -21.23 -7.51 12.35
N ARG A 42 -20.63 -6.58 13.11
CA ARG A 42 -19.61 -5.67 12.58
C ARG A 42 -18.28 -6.39 12.45
N SER A 43 -17.51 -6.05 11.43
CA SER A 43 -16.16 -6.57 11.28
C SER A 43 -15.10 -5.50 11.46
N ILE A 44 -13.89 -5.97 11.77
CA ILE A 44 -12.64 -5.21 11.73
C ILE A 44 -11.68 -5.98 10.83
N MET A 45 -11.17 -5.31 9.82
CA MET A 45 -10.10 -5.84 9.00
C MET A 45 -8.77 -5.33 9.54
N VAL A 46 -7.82 -6.25 9.60
CA VAL A 46 -6.46 -6.03 10.07
C VAL A 46 -5.52 -6.35 8.91
N SER A 47 -4.65 -5.42 8.59
CA SER A 47 -3.60 -5.58 7.58
C SER A 47 -2.26 -5.25 8.23
N GLN A 48 -1.25 -6.11 8.05
CA GLN A 48 0.02 -5.96 8.78
C GLN A 48 1.22 -6.49 8.00
N PHE A 49 2.34 -5.78 8.09
CA PHE A 49 3.66 -6.30 7.72
C PHE A 49 4.37 -6.85 8.96
N LEU A 50 5.02 -8.00 8.81
CA LEU A 50 5.84 -8.61 9.85
C LEU A 50 7.24 -8.89 9.32
N CYS A 51 8.23 -8.78 10.20
CA CYS A 51 9.58 -9.24 9.93
C CYS A 51 10.06 -10.18 11.04
N GLN A 52 10.96 -11.10 10.73
CA GLN A 52 11.38 -12.14 11.68
C GLN A 52 12.03 -11.58 12.96
N CYS A 53 12.73 -10.45 12.88
CA CYS A 53 13.51 -9.93 14.01
C CYS A 53 12.74 -8.97 14.93
N HIS A 54 11.68 -8.31 14.43
CA HIS A 54 10.88 -7.37 15.24
C HIS A 54 9.42 -7.83 15.41
N GLY A 55 8.97 -8.84 14.67
CA GLY A 55 7.54 -9.15 14.56
C GLY A 55 6.83 -7.97 13.91
N HIS A 56 6.00 -7.27 14.70
CA HIS A 56 5.33 -6.04 14.29
C HIS A 56 6.38 -4.93 14.11
N MET A 57 6.36 -4.28 12.95
CA MET A 57 7.28 -3.19 12.67
C MET A 57 6.72 -1.88 13.18
N GLU A 58 7.30 -1.39 14.27
CA GLU A 58 6.89 -0.15 14.95
C GLU A 58 8.10 0.70 15.33
N VAL A 59 7.95 2.03 15.25
CA VAL A 59 9.00 3.01 15.55
C VAL A 59 8.40 4.15 16.34
N LEU A 60 8.99 4.46 17.49
CA LEU A 60 8.76 5.73 18.20
C LEU A 60 9.51 6.85 17.47
N ILE A 61 8.80 7.88 17.04
CA ILE A 61 9.41 9.02 16.34
C ILE A 61 10.14 9.90 17.35
N THR A 62 11.47 9.93 17.26
CA THR A 62 12.35 10.82 18.03
C THR A 62 12.96 11.91 17.13
N PRO A 63 13.46 13.02 17.69
CA PRO A 63 14.19 14.02 16.92
C PRO A 63 15.38 13.43 16.13
N GLU A 64 16.12 12.50 16.72
CA GLU A 64 17.26 11.82 16.08
C GLU A 64 16.82 11.01 14.84
N ILE A 65 15.69 10.30 14.93
CA ILE A 65 15.17 9.55 13.78
C ILE A 65 14.74 10.49 12.65
N ILE A 66 14.12 11.62 12.98
CA ILE A 66 13.71 12.61 11.97
C ILE A 66 14.91 13.22 11.27
N GLU A 67 15.99 13.50 11.99
CA GLU A 67 17.22 14.04 11.41
C GLU A 67 17.78 13.10 10.32
N HIS A 68 17.72 11.79 10.54
CA HIS A 68 18.23 10.78 9.60
C HIS A 68 17.20 10.34 8.55
N TYR A 69 15.91 10.38 8.88
CA TYR A 69 14.79 9.88 8.07
C TYR A 69 13.62 10.88 8.08
N PRO A 70 13.78 12.08 7.49
CA PRO A 70 12.78 13.14 7.57
C PRO A 70 11.42 12.73 6.96
N GLU A 71 11.40 11.78 6.02
CA GLU A 71 10.15 11.28 5.43
C GLU A 71 9.22 10.59 6.43
N ILE A 72 9.71 10.19 7.62
CA ILE A 72 8.89 9.62 8.69
C ILE A 72 7.81 10.58 9.18
N GLN A 73 8.03 11.89 9.04
CA GLN A 73 7.08 12.93 9.42
C GLN A 73 5.81 12.94 8.55
N LEU A 74 5.84 12.28 7.38
CA LEU A 74 4.63 12.10 6.56
C LEU A 74 3.59 11.20 7.24
N PHE A 75 4.01 10.39 8.23
CA PHE A 75 3.18 9.35 8.85
C PHE A 75 2.90 9.58 10.33
N GLY A 76 3.64 10.48 10.99
CA GLY A 76 3.46 10.77 12.41
C GLY A 76 4.22 12.01 12.87
N LYS A 77 4.05 12.34 14.15
CA LYS A 77 4.72 13.49 14.80
C LYS A 77 5.74 13.00 15.83
N ILE A 78 6.66 13.88 16.24
CA ILE A 78 7.58 13.60 17.34
C ILE A 78 6.80 13.12 18.57
N GLY A 79 7.26 12.03 19.19
CA GLY A 79 6.64 11.40 20.35
C GLY A 79 5.52 10.41 20.03
N SER A 80 5.10 10.28 18.76
CA SER A 80 4.15 9.24 18.35
C SER A 80 4.86 7.95 17.94
N THR A 81 4.26 6.80 18.23
CA THR A 81 4.66 5.51 17.65
C THR A 81 3.88 5.29 16.36
N ILE A 82 4.60 5.02 15.27
CA ILE A 82 4.01 4.60 14.00
C ILE A 82 4.32 3.12 13.76
N GLY A 83 3.41 2.43 13.11
CA GLY A 83 3.53 1.00 12.84
C GLY A 83 2.93 0.63 11.49
N THR A 84 3.35 -0.52 10.95
CA THR A 84 2.80 -1.05 9.69
C THR A 84 1.37 -1.57 9.81
N LEU A 85 0.84 -1.66 11.03
CA LEU A 85 -0.53 -2.12 11.31
C LEU A 85 -1.55 -1.13 10.74
N LYS A 86 -2.49 -1.63 9.95
CA LYS A 86 -3.67 -0.91 9.50
C LYS A 86 -4.93 -1.62 9.96
N LEU A 87 -5.83 -0.84 10.54
CA LEU A 87 -7.15 -1.27 10.96
C LEU A 87 -8.18 -0.51 10.13
N ILE A 88 -9.16 -1.22 9.59
CA ILE A 88 -10.29 -0.64 8.90
C ILE A 88 -11.56 -1.32 9.38
N LYS A 89 -12.63 -0.55 9.61
CA LYS A 89 -13.97 -1.09 9.85
C LYS A 89 -14.70 -1.14 8.51
N PRO A 90 -14.72 -2.29 7.82
CA PRO A 90 -15.24 -2.34 6.48
C PRO A 90 -16.76 -2.07 6.45
N GLY A 91 -17.18 -1.32 5.44
CA GLY A 91 -18.59 -1.06 5.17
C GLY A 91 -18.84 0.32 4.55
N LYS A 92 -19.90 0.40 3.73
CA LYS A 92 -20.31 1.64 3.06
C LYS A 92 -20.60 2.81 4.02
N ASN A 93 -21.12 2.49 5.21
CA ASN A 93 -21.46 3.47 6.26
C ASN A 93 -20.44 3.44 7.40
N ALA A 94 -19.21 2.99 7.13
CA ALA A 94 -18.09 2.91 8.07
C ALA A 94 -16.84 3.51 7.41
N ASP A 95 -15.69 2.84 7.48
CA ASP A 95 -14.42 3.37 6.96
C ASP A 95 -14.23 3.11 5.45
N GLY A 96 -15.22 2.51 4.78
CA GLY A 96 -15.12 2.07 3.39
C GLY A 96 -14.65 0.62 3.28
N TYR A 97 -14.02 0.26 2.17
CA TYR A 97 -13.41 -1.07 1.96
C TYR A 97 -11.92 -0.90 1.71
N TRP A 98 -11.13 -1.92 2.02
CA TRP A 98 -9.71 -1.94 1.70
C TRP A 98 -9.50 -1.93 0.18
N THR A 99 -8.66 -1.01 -0.28
CA THR A 99 -8.36 -0.81 -1.69
C THR A 99 -6.86 -0.90 -1.97
N ASN A 100 -6.51 -0.94 -3.26
CA ASN A 100 -5.10 -0.89 -3.68
C ASN A 100 -4.41 0.41 -3.24
N LYS A 101 -5.15 1.51 -3.10
CA LYS A 101 -4.59 2.76 -2.57
C LYS A 101 -4.09 2.57 -1.14
N ASP A 102 -4.88 1.91 -0.30
CA ASP A 102 -4.54 1.68 1.11
C ASP A 102 -3.31 0.78 1.23
N LEU A 103 -3.24 -0.29 0.42
CA LEU A 103 -2.06 -1.15 0.32
C LEU A 103 -0.81 -0.36 -0.09
N VAL A 104 -0.90 0.47 -1.12
CA VAL A 104 0.24 1.29 -1.59
C VAL A 104 0.71 2.26 -0.52
N GLU A 105 -0.22 2.89 0.21
CA GLU A 105 0.11 3.76 1.34
C GLU A 105 0.77 3.00 2.50
N GLN A 106 0.28 1.79 2.81
CA GLN A 106 0.88 0.93 3.81
C GLN A 106 2.29 0.45 3.41
N ILE A 107 2.53 0.12 2.14
CA ILE A 107 3.86 -0.24 1.63
C ILE A 107 4.83 0.94 1.76
N LYS A 108 4.39 2.17 1.45
CA LYS A 108 5.22 3.37 1.64
C LYS A 108 5.62 3.54 3.10
N LEU A 109 4.67 3.38 4.03
CA LEU A 109 4.94 3.40 5.46
C LEU A 109 5.91 2.28 5.87
N ALA A 110 5.69 1.05 5.40
CA ALA A 110 6.54 -0.10 5.69
C ALA A 110 7.98 0.12 5.21
N LEU A 111 8.19 0.71 4.03
CA LEU A 111 9.52 1.06 3.53
C LEU A 111 10.24 2.08 4.41
N VAL A 112 9.53 3.10 4.91
CA VAL A 112 10.12 4.10 5.80
C VAL A 112 10.49 3.47 7.15
N ILE A 113 9.56 2.75 7.78
CA ILE A 113 9.82 2.03 9.03
C ILE A 113 10.96 1.02 8.85
N PHE A 114 11.00 0.32 7.71
CA PHE A 114 12.06 -0.64 7.39
C PHE A 114 13.45 0.01 7.42
N ARG A 115 13.61 1.18 6.78
CA ARG A 115 14.89 1.89 6.73
C ARG A 115 15.39 2.30 8.10
N VAL A 116 14.48 2.63 9.02
CA VAL A 116 14.82 2.96 10.41
C VAL A 116 15.28 1.70 11.16
N LEU A 117 14.52 0.61 11.06
CA LEU A 117 14.75 -0.63 11.82
C LEU A 117 15.91 -1.50 11.27
N HIS A 118 16.20 -1.40 9.97
CA HIS A 118 17.15 -2.29 9.28
C HIS A 118 18.15 -1.49 8.44
N ARG A 119 19.06 -0.79 9.12
CA ARG A 119 20.17 -0.08 8.46
C ARG A 119 20.98 -1.06 7.58
N ASP A 120 21.39 -0.59 6.41
CA ASP A 120 22.21 -1.33 5.43
C ASP A 120 21.65 -2.67 4.93
N SER A 121 20.33 -2.87 5.08
CA SER A 121 19.63 -4.07 4.62
C SER A 121 18.68 -3.75 3.46
N LYS A 122 18.28 -4.78 2.72
CA LYS A 122 17.26 -4.67 1.67
C LYS A 122 16.00 -5.45 2.06
N PRO A 123 14.80 -4.87 1.89
CA PRO A 123 13.56 -5.58 2.15
C PRO A 123 13.27 -6.55 1.00
N VAL A 124 12.76 -7.72 1.34
CA VAL A 124 12.15 -8.68 0.40
C VAL A 124 10.71 -8.84 0.82
N PHE A 125 9.77 -8.33 0.02
CA PHE A 125 8.35 -8.43 0.35
C PHE A 125 7.77 -9.77 -0.15
N ALA A 126 7.05 -10.45 0.74
CA ALA A 126 6.26 -11.63 0.42
C ALA A 126 4.78 -11.31 0.61
N PHE A 127 4.05 -11.46 -0.49
CA PHE A 127 2.60 -11.28 -0.58
C PHE A 127 1.97 -12.57 -1.09
N ASP A 128 0.67 -12.74 -0.82
CA ASP A 128 -0.13 -13.73 -1.52
C ASP A 128 -0.43 -13.31 -2.98
N ASN A 129 -1.22 -14.11 -3.70
CA ASN A 129 -1.58 -13.85 -5.10
C ASN A 129 -2.93 -13.14 -5.28
N SER A 130 -3.40 -12.41 -4.26
CA SER A 130 -4.66 -11.67 -4.34
C SER A 130 -4.65 -10.63 -5.48
N GLN A 131 -5.84 -10.28 -5.98
CA GLN A 131 -5.97 -9.27 -7.04
C GLN A 131 -5.41 -7.92 -6.60
N ASN A 132 -5.54 -7.58 -5.31
CA ASN A 132 -5.06 -6.33 -4.76
C ASN A 132 -3.52 -6.24 -4.79
N HIS A 133 -2.84 -7.35 -4.49
CA HIS A 133 -1.38 -7.46 -4.53
C HIS A 133 -0.81 -7.43 -5.96
N ARG A 134 -1.61 -7.84 -6.95
CA ARG A 134 -1.24 -7.74 -8.38
C ARG A 134 -1.56 -6.39 -9.01
N ALA A 135 -2.38 -5.57 -8.35
CA ALA A 135 -2.78 -4.29 -8.90
C ALA A 135 -1.62 -3.28 -8.86
N LYS A 136 -1.40 -2.63 -10.00
CA LYS A 136 -0.53 -1.45 -10.08
C LYS A 136 -1.11 -0.33 -9.22
N PRO A 137 -0.26 0.57 -8.67
CA PRO A 137 -0.74 1.70 -7.88
C PRO A 137 -1.78 2.51 -8.65
N PRO A 138 -2.66 3.27 -7.96
CA PRO A 138 -3.78 3.96 -8.61
C PRO A 138 -3.37 4.87 -9.78
N ASP A 139 -2.20 5.51 -9.65
CA ASP A 139 -1.56 6.40 -10.61
C ASP A 139 -0.46 5.70 -11.45
N GLY A 140 -0.33 4.38 -11.38
CA GLY A 140 0.71 3.62 -12.06
C GLY A 140 0.53 3.57 -13.57
N LEU A 141 1.64 3.56 -14.32
CA LEU A 141 1.63 3.48 -15.79
C LEU A 141 0.99 2.16 -16.27
N VAL A 142 -0.21 2.27 -16.86
CA VAL A 142 -0.98 1.16 -17.44
C VAL A 142 -1.44 1.56 -18.84
N ALA A 143 -0.96 0.83 -19.86
CA ALA A 143 -1.30 1.11 -21.26
C ALA A 143 -2.81 1.13 -21.52
N SER A 144 -3.57 0.23 -20.90
CA SER A 144 -5.03 0.16 -21.06
C SER A 144 -5.79 1.33 -20.40
N LYS A 145 -5.13 2.15 -19.58
CA LYS A 145 -5.69 3.37 -18.98
C LYS A 145 -5.23 4.65 -19.70
N LEU A 146 -4.35 4.51 -20.69
CA LEU A 146 -3.93 5.63 -21.54
C LEU A 146 -4.93 5.78 -22.68
N ASN A 147 -5.24 7.03 -23.00
CA ASN A 147 -5.92 7.35 -24.24
C ASN A 147 -4.93 7.30 -25.39
N LEU A 148 -5.45 7.00 -26.60
CA LEU A 148 -4.66 7.10 -27.83
C LEU A 148 -4.38 8.58 -28.19
N SER A 149 -5.27 9.49 -27.78
CA SER A 149 -5.16 10.94 -27.98
C SER A 149 -4.93 11.67 -26.66
N ASP A 150 -4.32 12.85 -26.72
CA ASP A 150 -4.11 13.69 -25.55
C ASP A 150 -5.45 14.14 -24.90
N GLY A 151 -5.50 14.09 -23.57
CA GLY A 151 -6.63 14.54 -22.77
C GLY A 151 -7.86 13.63 -22.80
N GLY A 152 -8.98 14.14 -22.27
CA GLY A 152 -10.27 13.45 -22.23
C GLY A 152 -10.94 13.52 -20.85
N LYS A 153 -12.28 13.68 -20.83
CA LYS A 153 -13.06 13.90 -19.60
C LYS A 153 -12.98 12.77 -18.58
N ASN A 154 -12.65 11.55 -19.02
CA ASN A 154 -12.66 10.34 -18.20
C ASN A 154 -11.27 9.71 -18.00
N VAL A 155 -10.17 10.44 -18.27
CA VAL A 155 -8.82 9.89 -18.07
C VAL A 155 -8.43 10.01 -16.61
N GLY A 156 -8.30 8.87 -15.93
CA GLY A 156 -7.79 8.84 -14.56
C GLY A 156 -6.32 9.24 -14.51
N PHE A 157 -5.90 9.95 -13.46
CA PHE A 157 -4.52 10.44 -13.33
C PHE A 157 -3.47 9.33 -13.42
N LEU A 158 -2.43 9.55 -14.24
CA LEU A 158 -1.28 8.67 -14.38
C LEU A 158 0.00 9.45 -14.11
N ARG A 159 0.90 8.89 -13.29
CA ARG A 159 2.17 9.52 -12.95
C ARG A 159 3.05 9.68 -14.18
N SER A 160 3.93 10.67 -14.14
CA SER A 160 4.91 10.89 -15.20
C SER A 160 5.89 9.73 -15.34
N GLY A 161 6.19 9.37 -16.58
CA GLY A 161 7.31 8.51 -16.95
C GLY A 161 8.61 9.31 -17.13
N TRP A 162 9.60 8.67 -17.73
CA TRP A 162 10.86 9.29 -18.11
C TRP A 162 11.54 8.48 -19.22
N PHE A 163 12.35 9.14 -20.04
CA PHE A 163 13.20 8.53 -21.05
C PHE A 163 14.56 9.22 -21.07
N TYR A 164 15.54 8.62 -21.75
CA TYR A 164 16.84 9.25 -21.97
C TYR A 164 16.88 9.92 -23.35
N LYS A 165 17.33 11.17 -23.40
CA LYS A 165 17.62 11.91 -24.63
C LYS A 165 19.00 12.54 -24.48
N GLU A 166 19.91 12.25 -25.42
CA GLU A 166 21.28 12.79 -25.40
C GLU A 166 22.04 12.53 -24.07
N GLY A 167 21.75 11.39 -23.42
CA GLY A 167 22.34 11.03 -22.14
C GLY A 167 21.67 11.65 -20.91
N GLU A 168 20.74 12.59 -21.10
CA GLU A 168 19.98 13.21 -20.01
C GLU A 168 18.63 12.52 -19.80
N ARG A 169 18.24 12.38 -18.53
CA ARG A 169 16.93 11.82 -18.18
C ARG A 169 15.86 12.91 -18.27
N VAL A 170 15.01 12.81 -19.28
CA VAL A 170 13.90 13.72 -19.53
C VAL A 170 12.62 13.15 -18.92
N LYS A 171 11.91 13.97 -18.14
CA LYS A 171 10.60 13.62 -17.59
C LYS A 171 9.57 13.62 -18.73
N GLN A 172 8.72 12.60 -18.77
CA GLN A 172 7.62 12.51 -19.72
C GLN A 172 6.31 12.56 -18.96
N ASP A 173 5.58 13.65 -19.08
CA ASP A 173 4.24 13.75 -18.53
C ASP A 173 3.27 12.92 -19.38
N MET A 174 2.44 12.12 -18.70
CA MET A 174 1.46 11.24 -19.36
C MET A 174 0.10 11.92 -19.57
N GLN A 175 -0.06 13.11 -18.99
CA GLN A 175 -1.28 13.90 -19.04
C GLN A 175 -0.88 15.36 -19.10
N PHE A 176 -1.33 16.03 -20.15
CA PHE A 176 -1.20 17.46 -20.33
C PHE A 176 -2.49 18.13 -19.87
N ALA A 177 -2.39 19.35 -19.33
CA ALA A 177 -3.57 20.17 -19.12
C ALA A 177 -4.27 20.38 -20.48
N SER A 178 -5.60 20.54 -20.49
CA SER A 178 -6.43 20.57 -21.71
C SER A 178 -6.01 21.59 -22.78
N ASP A 179 -5.17 22.52 -22.39
CA ASP A 179 -4.58 23.66 -23.10
C ASP A 179 -3.16 23.40 -23.64
N LEU A 180 -2.46 22.36 -23.18
CA LEU A 180 -1.14 21.96 -23.68
C LEU A 180 -1.30 20.88 -24.77
N ARG A 181 -1.77 21.31 -25.94
CA ARG A 181 -1.68 20.52 -27.19
C ARG A 181 -0.34 20.76 -27.87
N GLU A 182 0.75 20.35 -27.23
CA GLU A 182 1.99 20.10 -27.95
C GLU A 182 2.31 18.62 -27.79
N GLY A 183 1.64 17.81 -28.62
CA GLY A 183 2.05 16.44 -28.81
C GLY A 183 3.52 16.46 -29.24
N CYS A 184 4.38 15.87 -28.42
CA CYS A 184 5.69 15.45 -28.89
C CYS A 184 5.40 14.34 -29.90
N GLY A 185 5.29 14.72 -31.17
CA GLY A 185 5.25 13.76 -32.27
C GLY A 185 6.45 12.84 -32.10
N LEU A 186 6.18 11.57 -31.79
CA LEU A 186 7.12 10.52 -32.12
C LEU A 186 7.20 10.54 -33.63
N ASP A 187 8.19 11.26 -34.13
CA ASP A 187 8.61 11.18 -35.52
C ASP A 187 9.11 9.74 -35.70
N LEU A 188 8.17 8.85 -36.04
CA LEU A 188 8.46 7.53 -36.55
C LEU A 188 9.01 7.72 -37.96
N GLY A 189 10.24 8.24 -38.02
CA GLY A 189 11.07 8.23 -39.21
C GLY A 189 11.37 6.79 -39.56
N TYR A 190 10.49 6.18 -40.35
CA TYR A 190 10.86 5.06 -41.19
C TYR A 190 11.85 5.58 -42.24
N ALA A 191 13.09 5.11 -42.15
CA ALA A 191 13.99 4.94 -43.28
C ALA A 191 14.43 3.47 -43.27
#